data_AF-A0AAN6UUE0-F1
#
_entry.id   AF-A0AAN6UUE0-F1
#
_cell.length_a   1.000
_cell.length_b   1.000
_cell.length_c   1.000
_cell.angle_alpha   90.00
_cell.angle_beta   90.00
_cell.angle_gamma   90.00
#
_symmetry.space_group_name_H-M   'P 1'
#
loop_
_entity.id
_entity.type
_entity.pdbx_description
1 polymer ?
#
loop_
_entity_poly.entity_id
_entity_poly.type
_entity_poly.pdbx_seq_one_letter_code
_entity_poly.pdbx_strand_id
1 'polypeptide(L)' 'MAYTEQDLQDAVAKYHTSRSSIRKLAQEFGIPRSTIQNRVYGHQPHSTAAESLQILSPVQEAHLTQWVLTQVAL' A
#
# COMPACT_ATOMS: atom_id res chain seq x y z
N MET A 1 11.99 -4.51 11.12
CA MET A 1 11.54 -3.31 10.37
C MET A 1 10.44 -3.76 9.43
N ALA A 2 9.27 -3.13 9.50
CA ALA A 2 8.16 -3.45 8.60
C ALA A 2 8.41 -2.77 7.25
N TYR A 3 8.10 -3.44 6.15
CA TYR A 3 8.17 -2.86 4.81
C TYR A 3 7.08 -1.80 4.64
N THR A 4 7.35 -0.77 3.85
CA THR A 4 6.36 0.27 3.52
C THR A 4 5.59 -0.09 2.24
N GLU A 5 4.44 0.57 2.02
CA GLU A 5 3.70 0.44 0.77
C GLU A 5 4.53 0.90 -0.44
N GLN A 6 5.42 1.88 -0.22
CA GLN A 6 6.32 2.37 -1.26
C GLN A 6 7.34 1.29 -1.68
N ASP A 7 7.95 0.60 -0.71
CA ASP A 7 8.89 -0.50 -1.00
C ASP A 7 8.22 -1.62 -1.82
N LEU A 8 6.93 -1.86 -1.54
CA LEU A 8 6.12 -2.85 -2.23
C LEU A 8 5.80 -2.43 -3.67
N GLN A 9 5.48 -1.17 -3.90
CA GLN A 9 5.27 -0.61 -5.24
C GLN A 9 6.55 -0.64 -6.07
N ASP A 10 7.68 -0.26 -5.47
CA ASP A 10 8.99 -0.28 -6.12
C ASP A 10 9.39 -1.71 -6.50
N ALA A 11 9.15 -2.69 -5.61
CA ALA A 11 9.39 -4.11 -5.91
C ALA A 11 8.54 -4.61 -7.09
N VAL A 12 7.27 -4.22 -7.16
CA VAL A 12 6.37 -4.58 -8.28
C VAL A 12 6.82 -3.92 -9.57
N ALA A 13 7.18 -2.63 -9.55
CA ALA A 13 7.72 -1.95 -10.71
C ALA A 13 8.99 -2.65 -11.22
N LYS A 14 9.90 -3.02 -10.32
CA LYS A 14 11.13 -3.75 -10.64
C LYS A 14 10.85 -5.13 -11.24
N TYR A 15 9.82 -5.84 -10.78
CA TYR A 15 9.38 -7.11 -11.38
C TYR A 15 9.05 -6.94 -12.87
N HIS A 16 8.29 -5.90 -13.20
CA HIS A 16 7.87 -5.63 -14.58
C HIS A 16 9.04 -5.13 -15.46
N THR A 17 9.94 -4.30 -14.93
CA THR A 17 11.04 -3.72 -15.71
C THR A 17 12.22 -4.67 -15.88
N SER A 18 12.64 -5.36 -14.81
CA SER A 18 13.91 -6.11 -14.78
C SER A 18 13.77 -7.62 -14.97
N ARG A 19 12.54 -8.16 -15.11
CA ARG A 19 12.25 -9.61 -15.12
C ARG A 19 12.82 -10.39 -13.92
N SER A 20 13.16 -9.69 -12.83
CA SER A 20 13.68 -10.31 -11.61
C SER A 20 12.62 -11.23 -11.00
N SER A 21 13.04 -12.39 -10.48
CA SER A 21 12.09 -13.31 -9.84
C SER A 21 11.54 -12.73 -8.53
N ILE A 22 10.28 -13.05 -8.21
CA ILE A 22 9.62 -12.62 -6.97
C ILE A 22 10.43 -13.00 -5.72
N ARG A 23 11.13 -14.14 -5.74
CA ARG A 23 12.00 -14.58 -4.64
C ARG A 23 13.18 -13.62 -4.42
N LYS A 24 13.79 -13.13 -5.50
CA LYS A 24 14.90 -12.18 -5.42
C LYS A 24 14.42 -10.83 -4.87
N LEU A 25 13.27 -10.35 -5.35
CA LEU A 25 12.66 -9.11 -4.88
C LEU A 25 12.26 -9.18 -3.41
N ALA A 26 11.71 -10.32 -2.97
CA ALA A 26 11.39 -10.54 -1.56
C ALA A 26 12.61 -10.41 -0.64
N GLN A 27 13.75 -10.95 -1.05
CA GLN A 27 15.00 -10.83 -0.31
C GLN A 27 15.58 -9.41 -0.37
N GLU A 28 15.51 -8.77 -1.53
CA GLU A 28 16.07 -7.42 -1.77
C GLU A 28 15.32 -6.34 -1.00
N PHE A 29 13.98 -6.40 -0.99
CA PHE A 29 13.12 -5.41 -0.34
C PHE A 29 12.68 -5.81 1.07
N GLY A 30 13.02 -7.03 1.53
CA GLY A 30 12.59 -7.55 2.83
C GLY A 30 11.08 -7.80 2.94
N ILE A 31 10.39 -8.00 1.81
CA ILE A 31 8.94 -8.18 1.73
C ILE A 31 8.62 -9.67 1.60
N PRO A 32 7.59 -10.21 2.30
CA PRO A 32 7.16 -11.58 2.08
C PRO A 32 6.83 -11.86 0.61
N ARG A 33 7.31 -13.00 0.10
CA ARG A 33 7.08 -13.44 -1.30
C ARG A 33 5.59 -13.41 -1.67
N SER A 34 4.73 -13.90 -0.78
CA SER A 34 3.28 -13.96 -0.97
C SER A 34 2.69 -12.56 -1.18
N THR A 35 3.19 -11.56 -0.46
CA THR A 35 2.75 -10.17 -0.57
C THR A 35 3.05 -9.60 -1.97
N ILE A 36 4.30 -9.74 -2.44
CA ILE A 36 4.67 -9.29 -3.80
C ILE A 36 3.86 -10.06 -4.84
N GLN A 37 3.75 -11.38 -4.68
CA GLN A 37 2.99 -12.24 -5.60
C GLN A 37 1.54 -11.77 -5.72
N ASN A 38 0.86 -11.56 -4.60
CA ASN A 38 -0.52 -11.10 -4.57
C ASN A 38 -0.66 -9.76 -5.29
N ARG A 39 0.26 -8.83 -5.06
CA ARG A 39 0.22 -7.52 -5.72
C ARG A 39 0.44 -7.60 -7.23
N VAL A 40 1.41 -8.40 -7.68
CA VAL A 40 1.71 -8.61 -9.10
C VAL A 40 0.50 -9.21 -9.85
N TYR A 41 -0.25 -10.11 -9.21
CA TYR A 41 -1.45 -10.71 -9.80
C TYR A 41 -2.72 -9.87 -9.58
N GLY A 42 -2.61 -8.64 -9.06
CA GLY A 42 -3.73 -7.70 -8.94
C GLY A 42 -4.68 -7.99 -7.78
N HIS A 43 -4.25 -8.76 -6.76
CA HIS A 43 -5.03 -8.89 -5.54
C HIS A 43 -5.14 -7.54 -4.85
N GLN A 44 -6.38 -7.17 -4.52
CA GLN A 44 -6.67 -5.95 -3.79
C GLN A 44 -6.13 -6.05 -2.35
N PRO A 45 -5.40 -5.04 -1.87
CA PRO A 45 -5.02 -4.98 -0.46
C PRO A 45 -6.27 -4.89 0.41
N HIS A 46 -6.20 -5.46 1.61
CA HIS A 46 -7.32 -5.53 2.54
C HIS A 46 -7.90 -4.16 2.87
N SER A 47 -7.07 -3.12 2.92
CA SER A 47 -7.50 -1.73 3.13
C SER A 47 -8.47 -1.26 2.05
N THR A 48 -8.14 -1.48 0.77
CA THR A 48 -8.99 -1.11 -0.36
C THR A 48 -10.23 -1.98 -0.45
N ALA A 49 -10.12 -3.29 -0.16
CA ALA A 49 -11.29 -4.16 -0.12
C ALA A 49 -12.30 -3.75 0.98
N ALA A 50 -11.79 -3.31 2.13
CA ALA A 50 -12.59 -2.83 3.24
C ALA A 50 -13.10 -1.39 3.08
N GLU A 51 -12.66 -0.65 2.07
CA GLU A 51 -13.06 0.73 1.81
C GLU A 51 -14.59 0.85 1.63
N SER A 52 -15.21 -0.13 0.96
CA SER A 52 -16.67 -0.21 0.81
C SER A 52 -17.43 -0.45 2.13
N LEU A 53 -16.74 -0.88 3.19
CA LEU A 53 -17.29 -1.11 4.52
C LEU A 53 -17.05 0.09 5.47
N GLN A 54 -16.31 1.11 5.03
CA GLN A 54 -16.05 2.30 5.84
C GLN A 54 -17.32 3.16 5.93
N ILE A 55 -17.55 3.73 7.12
CA ILE A 55 -18.70 4.60 7.39
C ILE A 55 -18.54 5.95 6.68
N LEU A 56 -17.30 6.42 6.60
CA LEU A 56 -16.95 7.69 5.99
C LEU A 56 -16.39 7.44 4.59
N SER A 57 -16.79 8.27 3.64
CA SER A 57 -16.12 8.29 2.34
C SER A 57 -14.73 8.92 2.47
N PRO A 58 -13.78 8.62 1.56
CA PRO A 58 -12.45 9.21 1.58
C PRO A 58 -12.47 10.76 1.59
N VAL A 59 -13.48 11.36 0.95
CA VAL A 59 -13.67 12.82 0.95
C VAL A 59 -14.07 13.33 2.34
N GLN A 60 -14.93 12.60 3.05
CA GLN A 60 -15.33 12.95 4.42
C GLN A 60 -14.16 12.79 5.40
N GLU A 61 -13.37 11.73 5.26
CA GLU A 61 -12.15 11.53 6.06
C GLU A 61 -11.14 12.68 5.82
N ALA A 62 -10.94 13.09 4.57
CA ALA A 62 -10.08 14.21 4.24
C ALA A 62 -10.57 15.53 4.86
N HIS A 63 -11.88 15.82 4.78
CA HIS A 63 -12.47 17.01 5.40
C HIS A 63 -12.33 17.00 6.93
N LEU A 64 -12.58 15.86 7.58
CA LEU A 64 -12.41 15.72 9.03
C LEU A 64 -10.94 15.91 9.43
N THR A 65 -10.00 15.32 8.70
CA THR A 65 -8.56 15.47 8.94
C THR A 65 -8.16 16.94 8.84
N GLN A 66 -8.60 17.63 7.78
CA GLN A 66 -8.33 19.06 7.60
C GLN A 66 -8.92 19.91 8.72
N TRP A 67 -10.15 19.63 9.15
CA TRP A 67 -10.79 20.34 10.25
C TRP A 67 -10.01 20.16 11.55
N VAL A 68 -9.64 18.93 11.93
CA VAL A 68 -8.84 18.67 13.14
C VAL A 68 -7.49 19.39 13.10
N LEU A 69 -6.77 19.31 11.97
CA LEU A 69 -5.48 19.99 11.81
C LEU A 69 -5.62 21.52 11.97
N THR A 70 -6.71 22.09 11.47
CA THR A 70 -7.00 23.53 11.60
C THR A 70 -7.32 23.89 13.06
N GLN A 71 -8.02 23.03 13.80
CA GLN A 71 -8.33 23.26 15.21
C GLN A 71 -7.09 23.16 16.12
N VAL A 72 -6.15 22.27 15.81
CA VAL A 72 -4.89 22.12 16.59
C VAL A 72 -3.93 23.29 16.34
N ALA A 73 -4.05 23.98 15.20
CA ALA A 73 -3.24 25.14 14.87
C ALA A 73 -3.75 26.46 15.48
N LEU A 74 -4.90 26.44 16.17
CA LEU A 74 -5.49 27.55 16.92
C LEU A 74 -5.11 27.47 18.41
#